data_AF-W1XVE7-F1
#
_entry.id   AF-W1XVE7-F1
#
_cell.length_a   1.000
_cell.length_b   1.000
_cell.length_c   1.000
_cell.angle_alpha   90.00
_cell.angle_beta   90.00
_cell.angle_gamma   90.00
#
_symmetry.space_group_name_H-M   'P 1'
#
loop_
_entity.id
_entity.type
_entity.pdbx_description
1 polymer ?
#
loop_
_entity_poly.entity_id
_entity_poly.type
_entity_poly.pdbx_seq_one_letter_code
_entity_poly.pdbx_strand_id
1 'polypeptide(L)' 'GGIGLGLSIVSRITQLHHGQFFLQNRQETSGTRAWVRLKKDQYVANQI' A
#
# COMPACT_ATOMS: atom_id res chain seq x y z
N GLY A 1 -18.52 -6.42 11.67
CA GLY A 1 -17.89 -6.13 10.36
C GLY A 1 -16.74 -5.17 10.54
N GLY A 2 -15.65 -5.66 11.14
CA GLY A 2 -14.51 -4.85 11.59
C GLY A 2 -13.42 -4.73 10.53
N ILE A 3 -12.37 -3.95 10.86
CA ILE A 3 -10.99 -3.83 10.33
C ILE A 3 -10.71 -4.35 8.91
N GLY A 4 -11.12 -5.57 8.56
CA GLY A 4 -11.03 -6.15 7.22
C GLY A 4 -11.70 -5.34 6.10
N LEU A 5 -12.84 -4.67 6.34
CA LEU A 5 -13.47 -3.85 5.29
C LEU A 5 -12.62 -2.62 4.94
N GLY A 6 -12.19 -1.85 5.95
CA GLY A 6 -11.33 -0.67 5.74
C GLY A 6 -10.01 -1.04 5.04
N LEU A 7 -9.36 -2.12 5.48
CA LEU A 7 -8.12 -2.60 4.85
C LEU A 7 -8.34 -3.12 3.43
N SER A 8 -9.49 -3.76 3.14
CA SER A 8 -9.81 -4.24 1.80
C SER A 8 -9.99 -3.09 0.80
N ILE A 9 -10.58 -1.98 1.23
CA ILE A 9 -10.73 -0.77 0.40
C ILE A 9 -9.36 -0.16 0.11
N VAL A 10 -8.53 0.04 1.14
CA VAL A 10 -7.19 0.61 0.96
C VAL A 10 -6.32 -0.26 0.06
N SER A 11 -6.37 -1.57 0.24
CA SER A 11 -5.68 -2.53 -0.62
C SER A 11 -6.16 -2.41 -2.07
N ARG A 12 -7.48 -2.32 -2.30
CA ARG A 12 -8.06 -2.19 -3.64
C ARG A 12 -7.68 -0.88 -4.33
N ILE A 13 -7.76 0.25 -3.63
CA ILE A 13 -7.34 1.57 -4.16
C ILE A 13 -5.85 1.52 -4.55
N THR A 14 -5.02 0.94 -3.69
CA THR A 14 -3.58 0.81 -3.93
C THR A 14 -3.28 -0.03 -5.17
N GLN A 15 -3.96 -1.16 -5.34
CA GLN A 15 -3.82 -2.04 -6.50
C GLN A 15 -4.22 -1.35 -7.82
N LEU A 16 -5.30 -0.56 -7.80
CA LEU A 16 -5.75 0.20 -8.98
C LEU A 16 -4.71 1.21 -9.47
N HIS A 17 -3.88 1.74 -8.56
CA HIS A 17 -2.77 2.64 -8.88
C HIS A 17 -1.45 1.89 -9.11
N HIS A 18 -1.54 0.60 -9.45
CA HIS A 18 -0.40 -0.30 -9.65
C HIS A 18 0.57 -0.39 -8.45
N GLY A 19 0.08 -0.03 -7.26
CA GLY A 19 0.82 -0.10 -6.01
C GLY A 19 0.57 -1.39 -5.24
N GLN A 20 1.26 -1.51 -4.11
CA GLN A 20 1.13 -2.63 -3.16
C GLN A 20 0.93 -2.10 -1.74
N PHE A 21 -0.03 -2.67 -1.03
CA PHE A 21 -0.31 -2.36 0.38
C PHE A 21 0.30 -3.45 1.28
N PHE A 22 0.93 -3.03 2.38
CA PHE A 22 1.58 -3.90 3.34
C PHE A 22 1.05 -3.62 4.74
N LEU A 23 0.88 -4.68 5.52
CA LEU A 23 0.51 -4.63 6.92
C LEU A 23 1.38 -5.63 7.69
N GLN A 24 2.11 -5.16 8.68
CA GLN A 24 3.00 -6.00 9.48
C GLN A 24 2.96 -5.55 10.95
N ASN A 25 2.85 -6.51 11.87
CA ASN A 25 3.06 -6.23 13.29
C ASN A 25 4.52 -5.82 13.53
N ARG A 26 4.73 -4.80 14.35
CA ARG A 26 6.08 -4.35 14.69
C ARG A 26 6.73 -5.41 15.58
N GLN A 27 7.99 -5.77 15.29
CA GLN A 27 8.67 -6.85 16.03
C GLN A 27 9.13 -6.41 17.42
N GLU A 28 9.57 -5.16 17.56
CA GLU A 28 10.23 -4.66 18.78
C GLU A 28 9.31 -3.86 19.70
N THR A 29 8.08 -3.56 19.28
CA THR A 29 7.13 -2.77 20.07
C THR A 29 5.70 -3.13 19.72
N SER A 30 4.77 -2.83 20.62
CA SER A 30 3.34 -3.01 20.37
C SER A 30 2.86 -2.19 19.16
N GLY A 31 1.96 -2.77 18.38
CA GLY A 31 1.27 -2.11 17.28
C GLY A 31 1.62 -2.67 15.90
N THR A 32 0.96 -2.13 14.89
CA THR A 32 1.04 -2.59 13.51
C THR A 32 1.47 -1.44 12.61
N ARG A 33 2.36 -1.71 11.67
CA ARG A 33 2.77 -0.76 10.62
C ARG A 33 2.03 -1.10 9.34
N ALA A 34 1.39 -0.10 8.75
CA ALA A 34 0.79 -0.16 7.43
C ALA A 34 1.50 0.82 6.49
N TRP A 35 1.80 0.42 5.26
CA TRP A 35 2.40 1.30 4.26
C TRP A 35 2.01 0.89 2.84
N VAL A 36 2.14 1.83 1.91
CA VAL A 36 1.87 1.63 0.49
C VAL A 36 3.15 1.90 -0.31
N ARG A 37 3.44 1.01 -1.25
CA ARG A 37 4.46 1.21 -2.28
C ARG A 37 3.75 1.50 -3.60
N LEU A 38 3.85 2.72 -4.10
CA LEU A 38 3.33 3.10 -5.41
C LEU A 38 4.42 2.88 -6.48
N LYS A 39 4.04 2.48 -7.69
CA LYS A 39 4.96 2.52 -8.83
C LYS A 39 5.17 3.98 -9.22
N LYS A 40 6.42 4.37 -9.48
CA LYS A 40 6.72 5.67 -10.09
C LYS A 40 6.19 5.63 -11.51
N ASP A 41 5.40 6.62 -11.90
CA ASP A 41 4.90 6.75 -13.27
C ASP A 41 6.08 6.71 -14.24
N GLN A 42 6.09 5.70 -15.11
CA GLN A 42 7.11 5.48 -16.13
C GLN A 42 7.02 6.51 -17.29
N TYR A 43 6.06 7.44 -17.23
CA TYR A 43 5.80 8.39 -18.33
C TYR A 43 6.85 9.50 -18.47
N VAL A 44 7.73 9.71 -17.48
CA VAL A 44 8.72 10.80 -17.52
C VAL A 44 10.14 10.34 -17.87
N ALA A 45 10.35 9.04 -18.10
CA ALA A 45 11.70 8.46 -18.26
C ALA A 45 12.12 8.22 -19.72
N ASN A 46 11.29 8.59 -20.71
CA ASN A 46 11.55 8.26 -22.12
C ASN A 46 11.44 9.47 -23.08
N GLN A 47 11.92 10.65 -22.65
CA GLN A 47 12.02 11.85 -23.49
C GLN A 47 13.45 12.41 -23.60
N ILE A 48 14.45 11.56 -23.81
CA ILE A 48 15.79 12.02 -24.23
C ILE A 48 16.28 11.17 -25.39
#